data_AF-A0A5S4YN07-F1
#
_entry.id   AF-A0A5S4YN07-F1
#
_cell.length_a   1.000
_cell.length_b   1.000
_cell.length_c   1.000
_cell.angle_alpha   90.00
_cell.angle_beta   90.00
_cell.angle_gamma   90.00
#
_symmetry.space_group_name_H-M   'P 1'
#
loop_
_entity.id
_entity.type
_entity.pdbx_description
1 polymer ?
#
loop_
_entity_poly.entity_id
_entity_poly.type
_entity_poly.pdbx_seq_one_letter_code
_entity_poly.pdbx_strand_id
1 'polypeptide(L)'
;MRARENDRVADDLLEGANEIARFLFGPKGRRRRVYYLIATSGLPVFRLGETICARRSTLRSWIAEQENAARAKGNVGKSAPMAAKV
;
A
#
# COMPACT_ATOMS: atom_id res chain seq x y z
N MET A 1 9.22 19.87 23.71
CA MET A 1 8.78 19.42 22.38
C MET A 1 10.00 18.81 21.69
N ARG A 2 10.12 17.46 21.63
CA ARG A 2 11.30 16.82 21.02
C ARG A 2 11.15 16.83 19.51
N ALA A 3 12.03 17.53 18.81
CA ALA A 3 12.26 17.26 17.39
C ALA A 3 12.69 15.78 17.28
N ARG A 4 12.03 15.02 16.39
CA ARG A 4 12.30 13.59 16.22
C ARG A 4 13.65 13.45 15.56
N GLU A 5 14.64 12.99 16.31
CA GLU A 5 16.06 13.15 15.98
C GLU A 5 16.54 12.27 14.80
N ASN A 6 15.71 11.43 14.17
CA ASN A 6 16.19 10.43 13.20
C ASN A 6 15.15 9.97 12.15
N ASP A 7 14.37 10.86 11.52
CA ASP A 7 13.60 10.45 10.32
C ASP A 7 14.53 10.47 9.08
N ARG A 8 15.55 9.60 9.06
CA ARG A 8 16.41 9.48 7.87
C ARG A 8 15.56 8.99 6.71
N VAL A 9 15.79 9.54 5.52
CA VAL A 9 15.16 9.06 4.29
C VAL A 9 15.38 7.55 4.11
N ALA A 10 16.56 7.05 4.52
CA ALA A 10 16.90 5.63 4.47
C ALA A 10 15.93 4.72 5.24
N ASP A 11 15.36 5.17 6.36
CA ASP A 11 14.44 4.35 7.17
C ASP A 11 13.05 4.23 6.50
N ASP A 12 12.69 5.21 5.68
CA ASP A 12 11.45 5.24 4.90
C ASP A 12 11.60 4.65 3.50
N LEU A 13 12.83 4.47 3.01
CA LEU A 13 13.12 3.98 1.66
C LEU A 13 13.02 2.44 1.60
N LEU A 14 12.47 1.95 0.50
CA LEU A 14 12.45 0.53 0.11
C LEU A 14 13.17 0.40 -1.22
N GLU A 15 14.23 -0.38 -1.25
CA GLU A 15 15.07 -0.56 -2.43
C GLU A 15 14.76 -1.88 -3.13
N GLY A 16 14.33 -1.77 -4.40
CA GLY A 16 14.02 -2.90 -5.23
C GLY A 16 12.70 -3.59 -4.90
N ALA A 17 12.26 -4.41 -5.85
CA ALA A 17 10.99 -5.13 -5.74
C ALA A 17 10.96 -6.14 -4.58
N ASN A 18 12.11 -6.58 -4.06
CA ASN A 18 12.18 -7.50 -2.92
C ASN A 18 11.76 -6.82 -1.61
N GLU A 19 12.30 -5.64 -1.31
CA GLU A 19 11.94 -4.92 -0.08
C GLU A 19 10.50 -4.42 -0.12
N ILE A 20 10.07 -3.93 -1.29
CA ILE A 20 8.66 -3.57 -1.52
C ILE A 20 7.75 -4.78 -1.29
N ALA A 21 8.13 -5.96 -1.81
CA ALA A 21 7.34 -7.17 -1.63
C ALA A 21 7.30 -7.63 -0.17
N ARG A 22 8.42 -7.53 0.56
CA ARG A 22 8.48 -7.86 1.99
C ARG A 22 7.61 -6.92 2.80
N PHE A 23 7.62 -5.63 2.47
CA PHE A 23 6.78 -4.63 3.13
C PHE A 23 5.29 -4.87 2.90
N LEU A 24 4.87 -5.14 1.65
CA LEU A 24 3.46 -5.30 1.30
C LEU A 24 2.88 -6.68 1.61
N PHE A 25 3.67 -7.74 1.48
CA PHE A 25 3.18 -9.13 1.54
C PHE A 25 3.84 -9.98 2.62
N GLY A 26 4.78 -9.41 3.38
CA GLY A 26 5.51 -10.12 4.43
C GLY A 26 6.65 -11.01 3.92
N PRO A 27 7.17 -11.91 4.77
CA PRO A 27 8.47 -12.56 4.58
C PRO A 27 8.55 -13.49 3.37
N LYS A 28 7.41 -13.99 2.87
CA LYS A 28 7.37 -14.84 1.67
C LYS A 28 7.67 -14.09 0.37
N GLY A 29 7.85 -12.76 0.40
CA GLY A 29 8.47 -11.97 -0.67
C GLY A 29 7.93 -12.24 -2.08
N ARG A 30 6.79 -11.67 -2.45
CA ARG A 30 6.19 -11.85 -3.79
C ARG A 30 6.73 -10.87 -4.84
N ARG A 31 8.04 -10.91 -5.14
CA ARG A 31 8.72 -9.95 -6.05
C ARG A 31 8.02 -9.77 -7.40
N ARG A 32 7.64 -10.88 -8.07
CA ARG A 32 6.93 -10.84 -9.37
C ARG A 32 5.60 -10.10 -9.29
N ARG A 33 4.90 -10.21 -8.16
CA ARG A 33 3.63 -9.53 -7.91
C ARG A 33 3.82 -8.01 -7.84
N VAL A 34 4.96 -7.54 -7.31
CA VAL A 34 5.26 -6.10 -7.28
C VAL A 34 5.36 -5.54 -8.69
N TYR A 35 6.13 -6.17 -9.59
CA TYR A 35 6.19 -5.72 -10.98
C TYR A 35 4.83 -5.71 -11.68
N TYR A 36 4.03 -6.75 -11.43
CA TYR A 36 2.67 -6.80 -11.96
C TYR A 36 1.80 -5.64 -11.44
N LEU A 37 1.87 -5.31 -10.14
CA LEU A 37 1.11 -4.20 -9.55
C LEU A 37 1.60 -2.83 -10.04
N ILE A 38 2.90 -2.67 -10.27
CA ILE A 38 3.45 -1.45 -10.88
C ILE A 38 2.86 -1.27 -12.28
N ALA A 39 2.77 -2.35 -13.07
CA ALA A 39 2.24 -2.28 -14.43
C ALA A 39 0.72 -2.10 -14.51
N THR A 40 -0.05 -2.64 -13.55
CA THR A 40 -1.52 -2.74 -13.66
C THR A 40 -2.30 -1.86 -12.69
N SER A 41 -1.73 -1.54 -11.53
CA SER A 41 -2.47 -1.01 -10.39
C SER A 41 -2.02 0.39 -9.98
N GLY A 42 -1.06 0.99 -10.68
CA GLY A 42 -0.54 2.33 -10.37
C GLY A 42 0.15 2.41 -9.01
N LEU A 43 0.83 1.34 -8.58
CA LEU A 43 1.57 1.32 -7.32
C LEU A 43 2.58 2.48 -7.28
N PRO A 44 2.60 3.33 -6.21
CA PRO A 44 3.44 4.52 -6.18
C PRO A 44 4.91 4.12 -5.94
N VAL A 45 5.64 4.04 -7.05
CA VAL A 45 7.07 3.73 -7.10
C VAL A 45 7.81 4.77 -7.94
N PHE A 46 9.12 4.88 -7.74
CA PHE A 46 9.99 5.73 -8.53
C PHE A 46 11.29 4.99 -8.87
N ARG A 47 12.12 5.56 -9.74
CA ARG A 47 13.43 4.99 -10.09
C ARG A 47 14.56 5.82 -9.50
N LEU A 48 15.57 5.12 -8.99
CA LEU A 48 16.86 5.67 -8.60
C LEU A 48 17.93 4.93 -9.41
N GLY A 49 18.29 5.49 -10.57
CA GLY A 49 19.05 4.78 -11.60
C GLY A 49 18.27 3.59 -12.17
N GLU A 50 18.85 2.39 -12.09
CA GLU A 50 18.22 1.14 -12.53
C GLU A 50 17.32 0.50 -11.47
N THR A 51 17.41 0.96 -10.22
CA THR A 51 16.67 0.39 -9.09
C THR A 51 15.29 1.05 -8.97
N ILE A 52 14.26 0.23 -8.83
CA ILE A 52 12.92 0.70 -8.47
C ILE A 52 12.84 0.85 -6.96
N CYS A 53 12.45 2.02 -6.49
CA CYS A 53 12.30 2.32 -5.08
C CYS A 53 10.86 2.74 -4.76
N ALA A 54 10.49 2.62 -3.50
CA ALA A 54 9.26 3.18 -2.95
C ALA A 54 9.53 3.73 -1.55
N ARG A 55 8.62 4.58 -1.06
CA ARG A 55 8.65 5.01 0.34
C ARG A 55 7.56 4.30 1.14
N ARG A 56 7.88 3.83 2.34
CA ARG A 56 6.92 3.16 3.24
C ARG A 56 5.77 4.11 3.57
N SER A 57 6.07 5.37 3.86
CA SER A 57 5.09 6.43 4.12
C SER A 57 4.11 6.59 2.95
N THR A 58 4.62 6.75 1.73
CA THR A 58 3.81 6.90 0.51
C THR A 58 2.96 5.66 0.23
N LEU A 59 3.51 4.46 0.38
CA LEU A 59 2.74 3.23 0.19
C LEU A 59 1.59 3.11 1.21
N ARG A 60 1.82 3.48 2.48
CA ARG A 60 0.77 3.49 3.51
C ARG A 60 -0.35 4.48 3.17
N SER A 61 0.00 5.71 2.81
CA SER A 61 -0.99 6.73 2.41
C SER A 61 -1.80 6.26 1.21
N TRP A 62 -1.14 5.71 0.19
CA TRP A 62 -1.80 5.19 -1.00
C TRP A 62 -2.75 4.03 -0.69
N ILE A 63 -2.37 3.09 0.19
CA ILE A 63 -3.27 2.01 0.62
C ILE A 63 -4.53 2.58 1.29
N ALA A 64 -4.36 3.54 2.21
CA ALA A 64 -5.49 4.18 2.88
C ALA A 64 -6.44 4.89 1.89
N GLU A 65 -5.88 5.51 0.85
CA GLU A 65 -6.67 6.11 -0.24
C GLU A 65 -7.45 5.04 -1.03
N GLN A 66 -6.82 3.90 -1.35
CA GLN A 66 -7.50 2.79 -2.03
C GLN A 66 -8.65 2.24 -1.17
N GLU A 67 -8.44 2.09 0.14
CA GLU A 67 -9.46 1.64 1.09
C GLU A 67 -10.64 2.60 1.12
N ASN A 68 -10.38 3.91 1.20
CA ASN A 68 -11.43 4.93 1.19
C ASN A 68 -12.19 4.97 -0.14
N ALA A 69 -11.47 4.88 -1.27
CA ALA A 69 -12.08 4.84 -2.59
C ALA A 69 -12.94 3.59 -2.80
N ALA A 70 -12.51 2.43 -2.29
CA ALA A 70 -13.30 1.20 -2.32
C ALA A 70 -14.57 1.33 -1.48
N ARG A 71 -14.49 1.93 -0.29
CA ARG A 71 -15.64 2.22 0.58
C ARG A 71 -16.65 3.18 -0.07
N ALA A 72 -16.17 4.19 -0.79
CA ALA A 72 -17.02 5.12 -1.52
C ALA A 72 -17.73 4.46 -2.72
N LYS A 73 -17.12 3.42 -3.31
CA LYS A 73 -17.65 2.70 -4.49
C LYS A 73 -18.58 1.52 -4.15
N GLY A 74 -18.70 1.11 -2.89
CA GLY A 74 -19.70 0.12 -2.42
C GLY A 74 -19.91 0.23 -0.91
N ASN A 75 -21.13 0.41 -0.36
CA ASN A 75 -22.28 -0.49 -0.46
C ASN A 75 -21.96 -1.99 -0.45
N VAL A 76 -20.85 -2.39 0.19
CA VAL A 76 -20.59 -3.78 0.56
C VAL A 76 -21.42 -4.09 1.80
N GLY A 77 -22.71 -4.35 1.56
CA GLY A 77 -23.68 -4.73 2.58
C GLY A 77 -25.09 -4.20 2.31
N LYS A 78 -25.78 -4.72 1.28
CA LYS A 78 -27.24 -4.87 1.42
C LYS A 78 -27.49 -5.91 2.52
N SER A 79 -27.39 -5.53 3.78
CA SER A 79 -28.16 -6.21 4.83
C SER A 79 -29.57 -5.64 4.73
N ALA A 80 -30.47 -6.39 4.11
CA ALA A 80 -31.90 -6.13 4.19
C ALA A 80 -32.30 -5.93 5.66
N PRO A 81 -33.20 -5.00 6.00
CA PRO A 81 -33.90 -5.11 7.27
C PRO A 81 -34.73 -6.39 7.17
N MET A 82 -34.38 -7.40 7.95
CA MET A 82 -35.22 -8.58 8.09
C MET A 82 -36.51 -8.11 8.76
N ALA A 83 -37.60 -8.13 8.00
CA ALA A 83 -38.94 -7.85 8.50
C ALA A 83 -39.26 -8.79 9.68
N ALA A 84 -39.36 -8.23 10.88
CA ALA A 84 -40.00 -8.90 12.00
C ALA A 84 -41.51 -8.75 11.81
N LYS A 85 -42.13 -9.82 11.31
CA LYS A 85 -43.59 -9.97 11.26
C LYS A 85 -43.97 -10.87 12.43
N VAL A 86 -44.50 -10.29 13.51
CA VAL A 86 -45.42 -10.92 14.48
C VAL A 86 -46.39 -9.84 14.93
#